data_AF-A0A150TPT9-F1
#
_entry.id   AF-A0A150TPT9-F1
#
_cell.length_a   1.000
_cell.length_b   1.000
_cell.length_c   1.000
_cell.angle_alpha   90.00
_cell.angle_beta   90.00
_cell.angle_gamma   90.00
#
_symmetry.space_group_name_H-M   'P 1'
#
loop_
_entity.id
_entity.type
_entity.pdbx_description
1 polymer ?
#
loop_
_entity_poly.entity_id
_entity_poly.type
_entity_poly.pdbx_seq_one_letter_code
_entity_poly.pdbx_strand_id
1 'polypeptide(L)'
;MSLLGCGGAPPPPAEQPEPARLEEPAKAAEPAPEAALGAEAQEAEPAPATPSTAPAAPRREDSVPDDYALMHGDCVELGKQLTVLTRSEQVAALSAKLTPEQRGETEKRIDAVAATLGEQYAQSCEQNVGKHVDPRSLKCAFDARSVRAFEACLNAPPPAR
;
A
#
# COMPACT_ATOMS: atom_id res chain seq x y z
N MET A 1 -43.62 -16.52 -38.43
CA MET A 1 -43.68 -17.93 -38.01
C MET A 1 -42.93 -18.06 -36.69
N SER A 2 -43.68 -18.28 -35.60
CA SER A 2 -43.47 -19.32 -34.57
C SER A 2 -42.05 -19.92 -34.47
N LEU A 3 -41.40 -20.09 -33.30
CA LEU A 3 -41.88 -20.37 -31.94
C LEU A 3 -40.76 -20.20 -30.90
N LEU A 4 -41.20 -20.04 -29.65
CA LEU A 4 -40.46 -20.04 -28.40
C LEU A 4 -39.56 -21.28 -28.20
N GLY A 5 -38.46 -21.09 -27.48
CA GLY A 5 -37.71 -22.15 -26.81
C GLY A 5 -37.17 -21.65 -25.47
N CYS A 6 -37.92 -21.91 -24.39
CA CYS A 6 -37.53 -21.73 -23.00
C CYS A 6 -36.50 -22.80 -22.57
N GLY A 7 -35.68 -22.47 -21.57
CA GLY A 7 -35.26 -23.45 -20.56
C GLY A 7 -33.75 -23.58 -20.35
N GLY A 8 -33.29 -23.18 -19.16
CA GLY A 8 -31.95 -23.52 -18.68
C GLY A 8 -31.43 -22.61 -17.57
N ALA A 9 -32.17 -22.45 -16.48
CA ALA A 9 -31.63 -21.82 -15.28
C ALA A 9 -30.55 -22.72 -14.65
N PRO A 10 -29.46 -22.17 -14.10
CA PRO A 10 -28.46 -22.96 -13.37
C PRO A 10 -29.08 -23.56 -12.10
N PRO A 11 -28.67 -24.76 -11.68
CA PRO A 11 -29.11 -25.34 -10.41
C PRO A 11 -28.59 -24.49 -9.23
N PRO A 12 -29.35 -24.36 -8.13
CA PRO A 12 -28.84 -23.76 -6.90
C PRO A 12 -27.74 -24.66 -6.29
N PRO A 13 -26.68 -24.09 -5.67
CA PRO A 13 -25.79 -24.87 -4.83
C PRO A 13 -26.57 -25.42 -3.63
N ALA A 14 -26.30 -26.69 -3.31
CA ALA A 14 -26.91 -27.44 -2.23
C ALA A 14 -26.74 -26.75 -0.87
N GLU A 15 -27.85 -26.65 -0.12
CA GLU A 15 -27.86 -26.47 1.33
C GLU A 15 -26.96 -27.53 1.98
N GLN A 16 -25.93 -27.09 2.68
CA GLN A 16 -25.31 -27.89 3.75
C GLN A 16 -25.78 -27.34 5.10
N PRO A 17 -26.16 -28.22 6.03
CA PRO A 17 -26.84 -27.87 7.28
C PRO A 17 -25.91 -27.17 8.28
N GLU A 18 -26.47 -26.16 8.97
CA GLU A 18 -25.97 -25.63 10.23
C GLU A 18 -25.83 -26.73 11.29
N PRO A 19 -24.79 -26.67 12.12
CA PRO A 19 -24.91 -27.09 13.51
C PRO A 19 -24.59 -25.95 14.48
N ALA A 20 -25.64 -25.55 15.20
CA ALA A 20 -25.71 -25.31 16.64
C ALA A 20 -24.66 -24.40 17.33
N ARG A 21 -25.17 -23.24 17.76
CA ARG A 21 -24.80 -22.53 19.01
C ARG A 21 -24.65 -23.47 20.22
N LEU A 22 -23.62 -23.21 21.04
CA LEU A 22 -23.47 -23.34 22.52
C LEU A 22 -21.94 -23.36 22.77
N GLU A 23 -21.26 -22.54 23.57
CA GLU A 23 -21.57 -21.84 24.83
C GLU A 23 -20.61 -20.63 25.02
N GLU A 24 -21.10 -19.63 25.76
CA GLU A 24 -20.31 -18.63 26.49
C GLU A 24 -19.71 -19.29 27.75
N PRO A 25 -18.58 -18.80 28.31
CA PRO A 25 -18.77 -17.99 29.51
C PRO A 25 -17.81 -16.81 29.65
N ALA A 26 -18.37 -15.75 30.21
CA ALA A 26 -17.76 -14.54 30.71
C ALA A 26 -16.65 -14.76 31.77
N LYS A 27 -15.75 -13.76 31.91
CA LYS A 27 -15.70 -12.83 33.08
C LYS A 27 -14.27 -12.37 33.45
N ALA A 28 -14.12 -11.03 33.54
CA ALA A 28 -13.17 -10.22 34.34
C ALA A 28 -11.66 -10.28 33.97
N ALA A 29 -10.85 -9.22 34.05
CA ALA A 29 -10.98 -7.95 34.76
C ALA A 29 -10.12 -6.85 34.08
N GLU A 30 -10.59 -5.62 34.18
CA GLU A 30 -9.83 -4.35 34.09
C GLU A 30 -8.73 -4.29 35.20
N PRO A 31 -7.68 -3.45 35.08
CA PRO A 31 -7.86 -2.02 35.34
C PRO A 31 -7.01 -1.04 34.48
N ALA A 32 -7.56 0.15 34.29
CA ALA A 32 -6.84 1.41 34.09
C ALA A 32 -6.63 2.11 35.45
N PRO A 33 -6.13 3.36 35.55
CA PRO A 33 -4.96 4.04 34.94
C PRO A 33 -4.03 4.64 36.03
N GLU A 34 -2.83 5.12 35.67
CA GLU A 34 -2.10 6.08 36.52
C GLU A 34 -1.70 7.32 35.72
N ALA A 35 -1.97 8.47 36.34
CA ALA A 35 -1.78 9.83 35.86
C ALA A 35 -0.49 10.43 36.43
N ALA A 36 0.12 11.38 35.72
CA ALA A 36 0.72 12.64 36.21
C ALA A 36 1.65 13.18 35.09
N LEU A 37 1.37 14.32 34.44
CA LEU A 37 1.54 15.70 34.90
C LEU A 37 2.96 16.00 35.42
N GLY A 38 3.69 16.82 34.66
CA GLY A 38 5.02 17.29 35.04
C GLY A 38 5.63 18.17 33.95
N ALA A 39 5.11 19.38 33.81
CA ALA A 39 5.78 20.46 33.10
C ALA A 39 6.97 20.95 33.93
N GLU A 40 8.14 21.14 33.33
CA GLU A 40 9.04 22.24 33.69
C GLU A 40 9.74 22.78 32.43
N ALA A 41 9.61 24.09 32.28
CA ALA A 41 10.25 24.90 31.28
C ALA A 41 11.74 25.05 31.59
N GLN A 42 12.57 25.17 30.55
CA GLN A 42 13.77 25.97 30.69
C GLN A 42 14.00 26.81 29.44
N GLU A 43 13.69 28.07 29.65
CA GLU A 43 13.95 29.25 28.84
C GLU A 43 15.46 29.44 28.70
N ALA A 44 15.94 29.64 27.47
CA ALA A 44 17.25 30.23 27.21
C ALA A 44 17.15 31.03 25.90
N GLU A 45 17.01 32.34 26.07
CA GLU A 45 17.12 33.37 25.03
C GLU A 45 18.59 33.52 24.54
N PRO A 46 18.85 34.27 23.45
CA PRO A 46 19.71 33.83 22.37
C PRO A 46 21.10 34.47 22.39
N ALA A 47 22.10 33.75 21.88
CA ALA A 47 23.39 34.33 21.51
C ALA A 47 23.50 34.43 19.98
N PRO A 48 23.83 35.60 19.41
CA PRO A 48 24.01 35.76 17.98
C PRO A 48 25.44 35.37 17.59
N ALA A 49 25.61 34.38 16.72
CA ALA A 49 26.90 34.16 16.06
C ALA A 49 26.74 33.44 14.71
N THR A 50 26.88 34.25 13.66
CA THR A 50 27.46 33.93 12.33
C THR A 50 26.68 33.00 11.38
N PRO A 51 26.43 33.42 10.12
CA PRO A 51 26.06 32.49 9.06
C PRO A 51 27.30 31.65 8.72
N SER A 52 27.50 30.56 9.46
CA SER A 52 28.47 29.55 9.08
C SER A 52 27.88 28.82 7.87
N THR A 53 28.36 29.20 6.68
CA THR A 53 28.13 28.53 5.41
C THR A 53 28.47 27.05 5.57
N ALA A 54 27.46 26.24 5.91
CA ALA A 54 27.60 24.81 5.89
C ALA A 54 27.95 24.42 4.44
N PRO A 55 29.00 23.62 4.22
CA PRO A 55 29.20 23.02 2.91
C PRO A 55 27.93 22.23 2.62
N ALA A 56 27.24 22.60 1.54
CA ALA A 56 26.10 21.83 1.05
C ALA A 56 26.54 20.37 0.99
N ALA A 57 25.83 19.51 1.73
CA ALA A 57 25.97 18.07 1.54
C ALA A 57 25.94 17.80 0.04
N PRO A 58 26.85 16.96 -0.50
CA PRO A 58 26.90 16.69 -1.93
C PRO A 58 25.49 16.33 -2.38
N ARG A 59 24.89 17.19 -3.20
CA ARG A 59 23.65 16.85 -3.89
C ARG A 59 24.00 15.57 -4.62
N ARG A 60 23.27 14.49 -4.34
CA ARG A 60 23.43 13.26 -5.08
C ARG A 60 23.12 13.60 -6.53
N GLU A 61 24.18 13.86 -7.28
CA GLU A 61 24.16 13.99 -8.72
C GLU A 61 23.51 12.73 -9.26
N ASP A 62 22.21 12.85 -9.58
CA ASP A 62 21.60 12.67 -10.90
C ASP A 62 22.48 12.01 -11.97
N SER A 63 23.14 10.92 -11.62
CA SER A 63 23.79 10.03 -12.57
C SER A 63 23.41 8.62 -12.21
N VAL A 64 22.10 8.34 -12.32
CA VAL A 64 21.70 6.99 -12.68
C VAL A 64 22.13 6.82 -14.14
N PRO A 65 22.98 5.85 -14.48
CA PRO A 65 23.34 5.59 -15.86
C PRO A 65 22.07 5.44 -16.70
N ASP A 66 22.04 6.02 -17.91
CA ASP A 66 20.98 5.76 -18.90
C ASP A 66 20.82 4.25 -19.17
N ASP A 67 21.85 3.47 -18.85
CA ASP A 67 21.92 2.02 -18.97
C ASP A 67 21.54 1.27 -17.67
N TYR A 68 20.59 1.80 -16.88
CA TYR A 68 20.12 1.09 -15.70
C TYR A 68 19.35 -0.18 -16.07
N ALA A 69 19.82 -1.32 -15.56
CA ALA A 69 19.14 -2.60 -15.68
C ALA A 69 18.32 -2.89 -14.42
N LEU A 70 17.07 -3.31 -14.61
CA LEU A 70 16.16 -3.67 -13.53
C LEU A 70 16.72 -4.86 -12.73
N MET A 71 16.81 -4.72 -11.41
CA MET A 71 17.30 -5.77 -10.50
C MET A 71 16.13 -6.45 -9.78
N HIS A 72 16.39 -7.65 -9.26
CA HIS A 72 15.40 -8.37 -8.44
C HIS A 72 14.95 -7.54 -7.22
N GLY A 73 15.88 -6.80 -6.59
CA GLY A 73 15.56 -5.89 -5.49
C GLY A 73 14.55 -4.81 -5.86
N ASP A 74 14.63 -4.26 -7.08
CA ASP A 74 13.69 -3.23 -7.51
C ASP A 74 12.28 -3.79 -7.70
N CYS A 75 12.17 -5.01 -8.23
CA CYS A 75 10.88 -5.68 -8.36
C CYS A 75 10.20 -5.90 -7.01
N VAL A 76 10.97 -6.29 -6.00
CA VAL A 76 10.46 -6.45 -4.63
C VAL A 76 10.02 -5.10 -4.06
N GLU A 77 10.82 -4.05 -4.20
CA GLU A 77 10.46 -2.72 -3.69
C GLU A 77 9.27 -2.10 -4.43
N LEU A 78 9.17 -2.26 -5.75
CA LEU A 78 8.02 -1.83 -6.55
C LEU A 78 6.75 -2.59 -6.12
N GLY A 79 6.84 -3.89 -5.87
CA GLY A 79 5.73 -4.68 -5.32
C GLY A 79 5.26 -4.16 -3.96
N LYS A 80 6.19 -3.84 -3.05
CA LYS A 80 5.87 -3.23 -1.74
C LYS A 80 5.20 -1.86 -1.90
N GLN A 81 5.70 -1.02 -2.81
CA GLN A 81 5.09 0.28 -3.09
C GLN A 81 3.65 0.12 -3.56
N LEU A 82 3.39 -0.83 -4.48
CA LEU A 82 2.04 -1.14 -4.94
C LEU A 82 1.13 -1.63 -3.80
N THR A 83 1.63 -2.47 -2.89
CA THR A 83 0.89 -2.89 -1.69
C THR A 83 0.49 -1.69 -0.83
N VAL A 84 1.43 -0.78 -0.54
CA VAL A 84 1.16 0.41 0.28
C VAL A 84 0.11 1.31 -0.38
N LEU A 85 0.27 1.59 -1.66
CA LEU A 85 -0.65 2.43 -2.42
C LEU A 85 -2.06 1.82 -2.45
N THR A 86 -2.16 0.54 -2.79
CA THR A 86 -3.44 -0.18 -2.85
C THR A 86 -4.15 -0.17 -1.51
N ARG A 87 -3.42 -0.47 -0.43
CA ARG A 87 -3.96 -0.42 0.93
C ARG A 87 -4.49 0.97 1.25
N SER A 88 -3.69 2.00 1.00
CA SER A 88 -4.06 3.39 1.33
C SER A 88 -5.34 3.83 0.61
N GLU A 89 -5.48 3.49 -0.66
CA GLU A 89 -6.68 3.83 -1.44
C GLU A 89 -7.92 3.06 -0.98
N GLN A 90 -7.80 1.75 -0.75
CA GLN A 90 -8.94 0.95 -0.32
C GLN A 90 -9.40 1.30 1.09
N VAL A 91 -8.47 1.57 2.01
CA VAL A 91 -8.81 2.03 3.37
C VAL A 91 -9.48 3.41 3.34
N ALA A 92 -9.00 4.33 2.48
CA ALA A 92 -9.63 5.64 2.29
C ALA A 92 -11.04 5.53 1.68
N ALA A 93 -11.30 4.50 0.87
CA ALA A 93 -12.60 4.22 0.27
C ALA A 93 -13.60 3.54 1.23
N LEU A 94 -13.20 3.18 2.45
CA LEU A 94 -14.10 2.56 3.43
C LEU A 94 -15.22 3.51 3.85
N SER A 95 -16.43 2.97 3.93
CA SER A 95 -17.60 3.72 4.38
C SER A 95 -17.46 4.16 5.84
N ALA A 96 -17.81 5.41 6.12
CA ALA A 96 -17.90 5.93 7.48
C ALA A 96 -19.04 5.28 8.32
N LYS A 97 -19.88 4.45 7.71
CA LYS A 97 -21.00 3.75 8.38
C LYS A 97 -20.60 2.40 8.98
N LEU A 98 -19.38 1.91 8.72
CA LEU A 98 -18.91 0.65 9.29
C LEU A 98 -18.72 0.79 10.80
N THR A 99 -19.07 -0.27 11.55
CA THR A 99 -18.67 -0.34 12.96
C THR A 99 -17.15 -0.52 13.08
N PRO A 100 -16.54 -0.23 14.24
CA PRO A 100 -15.11 -0.47 14.46
C PRO A 100 -14.69 -1.92 14.18
N GLU A 101 -15.50 -2.91 14.57
CA GLU A 101 -15.20 -4.32 14.30
C GLU A 101 -15.20 -4.61 12.80
N GLN A 102 -16.27 -4.20 12.09
CA GLN A 102 -16.38 -4.39 10.65
C GLN A 102 -15.27 -3.69 9.88
N ARG A 103 -14.89 -2.49 10.33
CA ARG A 103 -13.78 -1.74 9.76
C ARG A 103 -12.48 -2.51 9.92
N GLY A 104 -12.17 -2.98 11.14
CA GLY A 104 -10.97 -3.77 11.41
C GLY A 104 -10.90 -5.08 10.62
N GLU A 105 -12.03 -5.79 10.47
CA GLU A 105 -12.08 -6.99 9.62
C GLU A 105 -11.89 -6.67 8.14
N THR A 106 -12.47 -5.57 7.65
CA THR A 106 -12.32 -5.14 6.26
C THR A 106 -10.89 -4.69 5.97
N GLU A 107 -10.28 -3.93 6.87
CA GLU A 107 -8.87 -3.50 6.77
C GLU A 107 -7.92 -4.71 6.71
N LYS A 108 -8.15 -5.76 7.52
CA LYS A 108 -7.37 -7.01 7.42
C LYS A 108 -7.50 -7.69 6.05
N ARG A 109 -8.70 -7.69 5.47
CA ARG A 109 -8.93 -8.25 4.11
C ARG A 109 -8.23 -7.40 3.05
N ILE A 110 -8.29 -6.07 3.18
CA ILE A 110 -7.56 -5.14 2.31
C ILE A 110 -6.06 -5.42 2.39
N ASP A 111 -5.50 -5.59 3.59
CA ASP A 111 -4.09 -5.86 3.81
C ASP A 111 -3.66 -7.15 3.09
N ALA A 112 -4.46 -8.22 3.20
CA ALA A 112 -4.20 -9.47 2.50
C ALA A 112 -4.24 -9.30 0.96
N VAL A 113 -5.26 -8.64 0.44
CA VAL A 113 -5.39 -8.40 -1.01
C VAL A 113 -4.25 -7.53 -1.53
N ALA A 114 -3.89 -6.46 -0.82
CA ALA A 114 -2.81 -5.56 -1.19
C ALA A 114 -1.44 -6.27 -1.18
N ALA A 115 -1.20 -7.16 -0.20
CA ALA A 115 0.00 -7.98 -0.15
C ALA A 115 0.06 -8.93 -1.37
N THR A 116 -1.01 -9.67 -1.64
CA THR A 116 -1.09 -10.57 -2.80
C THR A 116 -0.90 -9.84 -4.14
N LEU A 117 -1.41 -8.61 -4.27
CA LEU A 117 -1.19 -7.81 -5.48
C LEU A 117 0.28 -7.38 -5.62
N GLY A 118 0.92 -6.94 -4.54
CA GLY A 118 2.34 -6.58 -4.54
C GLY A 118 3.24 -7.77 -4.86
N GLU A 119 2.96 -8.94 -4.28
CA GLU A 119 3.69 -10.19 -4.55
C GLU A 119 3.55 -10.63 -6.01
N GLN A 120 2.33 -10.64 -6.56
CA GLN A 120 2.11 -10.97 -7.97
C GLN A 120 2.81 -9.98 -8.91
N TYR A 121 2.80 -8.69 -8.55
CA TYR A 121 3.54 -7.69 -9.31
C TYR A 121 5.04 -7.99 -9.28
N ALA A 122 5.62 -8.25 -8.11
CA ALA A 122 7.04 -8.55 -7.97
C ALA A 122 7.43 -9.79 -8.80
N GLN A 123 6.65 -10.86 -8.74
CA GLN A 123 6.86 -12.08 -9.53
C GLN A 123 6.79 -11.84 -11.04
N SER A 124 5.84 -11.02 -11.50
CA SER A 124 5.73 -10.64 -12.90
C SER A 124 6.91 -9.75 -13.33
N CYS A 125 7.32 -8.82 -12.46
CA CYS A 125 8.44 -7.93 -12.67
C CYS A 125 9.76 -8.69 -12.83
N GLU A 126 9.95 -9.81 -12.12
CA GLU A 126 11.15 -10.65 -12.22
C GLU A 126 11.46 -11.11 -13.65
N GLN A 127 10.44 -11.27 -14.51
CA GLN A 127 10.61 -11.60 -15.93
C GLN A 127 11.30 -10.50 -16.75
N ASN A 128 11.48 -9.32 -16.15
CA ASN A 128 12.12 -8.16 -16.73
C ASN A 128 13.47 -7.83 -16.08
N VAL A 129 13.93 -8.62 -15.11
CA VAL A 129 15.25 -8.43 -14.50
C VAL A 129 16.34 -8.53 -15.57
N GLY A 130 17.31 -7.61 -15.50
CA GLY A 130 18.37 -7.46 -16.49
C GLY A 130 17.96 -6.67 -17.74
N LYS A 131 16.67 -6.33 -17.92
CA LYS A 131 16.25 -5.43 -18.99
C LYS A 131 16.51 -3.98 -18.59
N HIS A 132 16.88 -3.18 -19.59
CA HIS A 132 17.05 -1.75 -19.41
C HIS A 132 15.70 -1.08 -19.20
N VAL A 133 15.63 -0.26 -18.17
CA VAL A 133 14.44 0.53 -17.83
C VAL A 133 14.86 1.96 -17.58
N ASP A 134 13.99 2.91 -17.91
CA ASP A 134 14.27 4.32 -17.70
C ASP A 134 14.33 4.63 -16.18
N PRO A 135 15.45 5.16 -15.67
CA PRO A 135 15.58 5.52 -14.26
C PRO A 135 14.51 6.50 -13.78
N ARG A 136 14.05 7.41 -14.66
CA ARG A 136 13.04 8.41 -14.30
C ARG A 136 11.68 7.77 -14.13
N SER A 137 11.31 6.80 -14.97
CA SER A 137 10.10 5.99 -14.79
C SER A 137 10.10 5.23 -13.46
N LEU A 138 11.22 4.61 -13.08
CA LEU A 138 11.33 3.94 -11.77
C LEU A 138 11.18 4.92 -10.61
N LYS A 139 11.89 6.04 -10.65
CA LYS A 139 11.78 7.09 -9.63
C LYS A 139 10.34 7.62 -9.52
N CYS A 140 9.70 7.88 -10.66
CA CYS A 140 8.30 8.30 -10.73
C CYS A 140 7.39 7.29 -10.03
N ALA A 141 7.59 5.98 -10.26
CA ALA A 141 6.79 4.93 -9.66
C ALA A 141 6.96 4.90 -8.13
N PHE A 142 8.19 5.03 -7.62
CA PHE A 142 8.44 5.10 -6.18
C PHE A 142 7.86 6.36 -5.52
N ASP A 143 7.87 7.49 -6.23
CA ASP A 143 7.33 8.76 -5.75
C ASP A 143 5.79 8.88 -5.96
N ALA A 144 5.17 7.87 -6.58
CA ALA A 144 3.74 7.86 -6.85
C ALA A 144 2.90 7.83 -5.55
N ARG A 145 1.74 8.50 -5.59
CA ARG A 145 0.79 8.61 -4.47
C ARG A 145 -0.54 7.92 -4.71
N SER A 146 -0.69 7.30 -5.87
CA SER A 146 -1.87 6.53 -6.24
C SER A 146 -1.46 5.37 -7.11
N VAL A 147 -2.25 4.30 -7.11
CA VAL A 147 -2.02 3.13 -7.96
C VAL A 147 -2.00 3.54 -9.43
N ARG A 148 -2.90 4.43 -9.83
CA ARG A 148 -2.93 4.97 -11.20
C ARG A 148 -1.65 5.73 -11.57
N ALA A 149 -1.11 6.55 -10.66
CA ALA A 149 0.13 7.28 -10.94
C ALA A 149 1.32 6.31 -11.05
N PHE A 150 1.38 5.32 -10.16
CA PHE A 150 2.37 4.26 -10.19
C PHE A 150 2.39 3.52 -11.53
N GLU A 151 1.21 3.09 -12.00
CA GLU A 151 1.07 2.43 -13.30
C GLU A 151 1.43 3.35 -14.48
N ALA A 152 1.04 4.63 -14.40
CA ALA A 152 1.36 5.60 -15.44
C ALA A 152 2.88 5.82 -15.58
N CYS A 153 3.62 5.83 -14.47
CA CYS A 153 5.08 5.95 -14.47
C CYS A 153 5.76 4.77 -15.19
N LEU A 154 5.28 3.55 -14.93
CA LEU A 154 5.89 2.33 -15.47
C LEU A 154 5.51 2.05 -16.93
N ASN A 155 4.36 2.56 -17.38
CA ASN A 155 3.85 2.37 -18.74
C ASN A 155 3.98 3.63 -19.62
N ALA A 156 4.68 4.66 -19.14
CA ALA A 156 4.90 5.87 -19.93
C ALA A 156 5.70 5.54 -21.21
N PRO A 157 5.31 6.07 -22.37
CA PRO A 157 6.13 5.94 -23.56
C PRO A 157 7.50 6.61 -23.29
N PRO A 158 8.60 6.04 -23.82
CA PRO A 158 9.91 6.66 -23.65
C PRO A 158 9.88 8.09 -24.19
N PRO A 159 10.55 9.05 -23.52
CA PRO A 159 10.59 10.42 -23.99
C PRO A 159 11.14 10.45 -25.42
N ALA A 160 10.46 11.20 -26.30
CA ALA A 160 10.93 11.42 -27.66
C ALA A 160 12.33 12.05 -27.60
N ARG A 161 13.30 11.35 -28.22
CA ARG A 161 14.69 11.81 -28.32
C ARG A 161 14.83 13.03 -29.22
#